data_AF-A0A6J4XM52-F1
#
_entry.id   AF-A0A6J4XM52-F1
#
_cell.length_a   1.000
_cell.length_b   1.000
_cell.length_c   1.000
_cell.angle_alpha   90.00
_cell.angle_beta   90.00
_cell.angle_gamma   90.00
#
_symmetry.space_group_name_H-M   'P 1'
#
loop_
_entity.id
_entity.type
_entity.pdbx_description
1 polymer ?
#
loop_
_entity_poly.entity_id
_entity_poly.type
_entity_poly.pdbx_seq_one_letter_code
_entity_poly.pdbx_strand_id
1 'polypeptide(L)' 'MLIAGYRKMTPQQKLQRVSELTQAVQQLALARIRKQYGDISEREQRLRLAALWLNRETMIRVFDWDPQKTGY' A
#
# COMPACT_ATOMS: atom_id res chain seq x y z
N MET A 1 4.62 -28.51 0.08
CA MET A 1 3.86 -27.88 1.20
C MET A 1 4.40 -26.49 1.48
N LEU A 2 3.70 -25.41 1.07
CA LEU A 2 4.06 -24.02 1.40
C LEU A 2 4.21 -23.82 2.93
N ILE A 3 3.35 -24.46 3.72
CA ILE A 3 3.36 -24.42 5.18
C ILE A 3 4.66 -25.02 5.76
N ALA A 4 5.17 -26.11 5.17
CA ALA A 4 6.43 -26.72 5.62
C ALA A 4 7.64 -25.82 5.30
N GLY A 5 7.59 -25.07 4.20
CA GLY A 5 8.57 -24.04 3.88
C GLY A 5 8.58 -22.90 4.90
N TYR A 6 7.40 -22.37 5.26
CA TYR A 6 7.30 -21.31 6.27
C TYR A 6 7.72 -21.75 7.68
N ARG A 7 7.49 -23.01 8.05
CA ARG A 7 7.93 -23.56 9.35
C ARG A 7 9.46 -23.62 9.47
N LYS A 8 10.17 -23.81 8.36
CA LYS A 8 11.64 -23.85 8.33
C LYS A 8 12.31 -22.48 8.24
N MET A 9 11.54 -21.42 7.97
CA MET A 9 12.10 -20.07 7.86
C MET A 9 12.48 -19.50 9.23
N THR A 10 13.62 -18.82 9.26
CA THR A 10 13.98 -17.96 10.39
C THR A 10 13.02 -16.77 10.50
N PRO A 11 12.91 -16.12 11.67
CA PRO A 11 12.13 -14.90 11.82
C PRO A 11 12.48 -13.82 10.78
N GLN A 12 13.77 -13.66 10.46
CA GLN A 12 14.27 -12.70 9.48
C GLN A 12 13.78 -13.04 8.06
N GLN A 13 13.84 -14.33 7.68
CA GLN A 13 13.33 -14.78 6.38
C GLN A 13 11.82 -14.58 6.26
N LYS A 14 11.07 -14.78 7.34
CA LYS A 14 9.62 -14.49 7.36
C LYS A 14 9.35 -13.00 7.18
N LEU A 15 10.06 -12.13 7.90
CA LEU A 15 9.93 -10.68 7.75
C LEU A 15 10.26 -10.23 6.32
N GLN A 16 11.33 -10.76 5.74
CA GLN A 16 11.70 -10.49 4.35
C GLN A 16 10.58 -10.88 3.38
N ARG A 17 9.99 -12.07 3.53
CA ARG A 17 8.88 -12.51 2.68
C ARG A 17 7.63 -11.67 2.84
N VAL A 18 7.29 -11.27 4.07
CA VAL A 18 6.15 -10.37 4.32
C VAL A 18 6.39 -9.01 3.68
N SER A 19 7.61 -8.47 3.77
CA SER A 19 8.00 -7.21 3.15
C SER A 19 7.85 -7.26 1.62
N GLU A 20 8.39 -8.30 0.98
CA GLU A 20 8.29 -8.49 -0.48
C GLU A 20 6.83 -8.61 -0.95
N LEU A 21 6.01 -9.37 -0.23
CA LEU A 21 4.59 -9.51 -0.55
C LEU A 21 3.85 -8.19 -0.37
N THR A 22 4.16 -7.44 0.69
CA THR A 22 3.56 -6.12 0.94
C THR A 22 3.89 -5.14 -0.19
N GLN A 23 5.16 -5.10 -0.63
CA GLN A 23 5.59 -4.28 -1.75
C GLN A 23 4.89 -4.68 -3.05
N ALA A 24 4.76 -5.98 -3.34
CA ALA A 24 4.07 -6.46 -4.53
C ALA A 24 2.59 -6.00 -4.56
N VAL A 25 1.88 -6.11 -3.43
CA VAL A 25 0.49 -5.64 -3.30
C VAL A 25 0.41 -4.12 -3.49
N GLN A 26 1.34 -3.34 -2.93
CA GLN A 26 1.39 -1.89 -3.13
C GLN A 26 1.61 -1.50 -4.59
N GLN A 27 2.46 -2.22 -5.32
CA GLN A 27 2.68 -1.96 -6.75
C GLN A 27 1.43 -2.25 -7.59
N LEU A 28 0.70 -3.32 -7.27
CA LEU A 28 -0.58 -3.63 -7.93
C LEU A 28 -1.64 -2.54 -7.66
N ALA A 29 -1.73 -2.07 -6.41
CA ALA A 29 -2.63 -0.97 -6.04
C ALA A 29 -2.27 0.33 -6.77
N LEU A 30 -0.97 0.66 -6.86
CA LEU A 30 -0.49 1.84 -7.58
C LEU A 30 -0.81 1.77 -9.08
N ALA A 31 -0.63 0.60 -9.71
CA ALA A 31 -1.00 0.39 -11.10
C ALA A 31 -2.51 0.61 -11.33
N ARG A 32 -3.36 0.14 -10.39
CA ARG A 32 -4.79 0.41 -10.41
C ARG A 32 -5.10 1.90 -10.29
N ILE A 33 -4.46 2.61 -9.36
CA ILE A 33 -4.66 4.06 -9.15
C ILE A 33 -4.32 4.83 -10.43
N ARG A 34 -3.17 4.54 -11.05
CA ARG A 34 -2.76 5.16 -12.32
C ARG A 34 -3.77 4.90 -13.44
N LYS A 35 -4.31 3.68 -13.52
CA LYS A 35 -5.35 3.33 -14.49
C LYS A 35 -6.67 4.07 -14.24
N GLN A 36 -7.07 4.25 -12.99
CA GLN A 36 -8.36 4.84 -12.61
C GLN A 36 -8.36 6.37 -12.72
N TYR A 37 -7.27 7.02 -12.33
CA TYR A 37 -7.17 8.48 -12.21
C TYR A 37 -6.35 9.15 -13.34
N GLY A 38 -5.66 8.36 -14.17
CA GLY A 38 -4.88 8.89 -15.30
C GLY A 38 -3.60 9.60 -14.85
N ASP A 39 -3.29 10.72 -15.50
CA ASP A 39 -2.08 11.51 -15.25
C ASP A 39 -2.25 12.40 -14.02
N ILE A 40 -2.12 11.79 -12.84
CA ILE A 40 -2.07 12.48 -11.56
C ILE A 40 -0.63 12.57 -11.05
N SER A 41 -0.32 13.64 -10.31
CA SER A 41 1.02 13.83 -9.74
C SER A 41 1.46 12.65 -8.88
N GLU A 42 2.77 12.38 -8.82
CA GLU A 42 3.30 11.31 -7.97
C GLU A 42 2.90 11.47 -6.48
N ARG A 43 2.81 12.71 -6.00
CA ARG A 43 2.37 13.00 -4.63
C ARG A 43 0.94 12.51 -4.42
N GLU A 44 0.04 12.80 -5.35
CA GLU A 44 -1.34 12.34 -5.27
C GLU A 44 -1.45 10.82 -5.38
N GLN A 45 -0.67 10.19 -6.27
CA GLN A 45 -0.59 8.73 -6.34
C GLN A 45 -0.20 8.11 -5.00
N ARG A 46 0.81 8.67 -4.32
CA ARG A 46 1.26 8.20 -3.00
C ARG A 46 0.21 8.44 -1.90
N LEU A 47 -0.51 9.56 -1.93
CA LEU A 47 -1.56 9.85 -0.95
C LEU A 47 -2.78 8.94 -1.12
N ARG A 48 -3.20 8.69 -2.37
CA ARG A 48 -4.25 7.73 -2.69
C ARG A 48 -3.85 6.32 -2.28
N LEU A 49 -2.59 5.94 -2.53
CA LEU A 49 -2.02 4.68 -2.04
C LEU A 49 -2.10 4.66 -0.51
N ALA A 50 -1.55 5.63 0.20
CA ALA A 50 -1.55 5.69 1.67
C ALA A 50 -2.97 5.60 2.28
N ALA A 51 -3.97 6.20 1.65
CA ALA A 51 -5.36 6.15 2.10
C ALA A 51 -5.99 4.74 2.08
N LEU A 52 -5.39 3.77 1.38
CA LEU A 52 -5.82 2.37 1.42
C LEU A 52 -5.45 1.66 2.74
N TRP A 53 -4.45 2.17 3.47
CA TRP A 53 -3.97 1.58 4.72
C TRP A 53 -4.14 2.49 5.94
N LEU A 54 -4.14 3.81 5.74
CA LEU A 54 -4.29 4.79 6.80
C LEU A 54 -5.75 5.23 6.94
N ASN A 55 -6.19 5.43 8.17
CA ASN A 55 -7.51 5.98 8.41
C ASN A 55 -7.57 7.46 7.99
N ARG A 56 -8.79 7.94 7.76
CA ARG A 56 -9.05 9.33 7.34
C ARG A 56 -8.46 10.36 8.30
N GLU A 57 -8.58 10.14 9.60
CA GLU A 57 -8.06 11.07 10.61
C GLU A 57 -6.54 11.26 10.45
N THR A 58 -5.80 10.18 10.26
CA THR A 58 -4.35 10.20 10.04
C THR A 58 -4.01 10.88 8.71
N MET A 59 -4.77 10.60 7.65
CA MET A 59 -4.57 11.24 6.35
C MET A 59 -4.73 12.75 6.42
N ILE A 60 -5.74 13.24 7.12
CA ILE A 60 -5.98 14.68 7.31
C ILE A 60 -4.89 15.28 8.22
N ARG A 61 -4.62 14.66 9.37
CA ARG A 61 -3.67 15.23 10.34
C ARG A 61 -2.23 15.29 9.86
N VAL A 62 -1.78 14.28 9.11
CA VAL A 62 -0.37 14.16 8.69
C VAL A 62 -0.13 14.75 7.31
N PHE A 63 -1.11 14.63 6.41
CA PHE A 63 -0.92 14.98 4.99
C PHE A 63 -1.84 16.11 4.50
N ASP A 64 -2.73 16.62 5.35
CA ASP A 64 -3.78 17.59 4.99
C ASP A 64 -4.59 17.12 3.77
N TRP A 65 -4.87 15.81 3.71
CA TRP A 65 -5.51 15.18 2.57
C TRP A 65 -6.71 14.34 3.01
N ASP A 66 -7.88 14.60 2.42
CA ASP A 66 -9.14 13.95 2.78
C ASP A 66 -9.59 12.96 1.69
N PRO A 67 -9.46 11.64 1.90
CA PRO A 67 -9.82 10.62 0.92
C PRO A 67 -11.27 10.68 0.44
N GLN A 68 -12.18 11.19 1.27
CA GLN A 68 -13.61 11.25 0.92
C GLN A 68 -13.95 12.40 -0.02
N LYS A 69 -13.12 13.46 -0.07
CA LYS A 69 -13.33 14.59 -0.99
C LYS A 69 -12.73 14.30 -2.38
N THR A 70 -11.64 13.54 -2.43
CA THR A 70 -10.88 13.23 -3.65
C THR A 70 -11.23 11.86 -4.27
N GLY A 71 -12.10 11.08 -3.62
CA GLY A 71 -12.50 9.73 -4.03
C GLY A 71 -11.50 8.66 -3.61
N TYR A 72 -11.99 7.48 -3.23
CA TYR A 72 -11.19 6.29 -2.90
C TYR A 72 -10.59 5.64 -4.15
#